data_AF-A0A8H7G2L8-F1
#
_entry.id   AF-A0A8H7G2L8-F1
#
_cell.length_a   1.000
_cell.length_b   1.000
_cell.length_c   1.000
_cell.angle_alpha   90.00
_cell.angle_beta   90.00
_cell.angle_gamma   90.00
#
_symmetry.space_group_name_H-M   'P 1'
#
loop_
_entity.id
_entity.type
_entity.pdbx_description
1 polymer ?
#
loop_
_entity_poly.entity_id
_entity_poly.type
_entity_poly.pdbx_seq_one_letter_code
_entity_poly.pdbx_strand_id
1 'polypeptide(L)'
;MQENFDALYTYASTVALAGGSTHWSDDEALPGALTKTDLQRFSIIPAQDTKVQAEAHAVYISFPATDKIAASDKAESSLRAATLPDDLQAWQAAMQQRQADHSGCLERLESLVHNINTIHVDLRASFTDAITELPPLLHASQAASNDLTSITVEICLIKLSLIRAKAHAALYGVKSPINASAAMPQALASAHDRLKEEERRLAAEERALDKELTEYSRLLKLVDGQTGGFAQVVEDWATVQKETEECRKDLRRLGWTGD
;
A
#
# COMPACT_ATOMS: atom_id res chain seq x y z
N MET A 1 9.08 24.83 -1.51
CA MET A 1 8.15 23.76 -1.07
C MET A 1 8.06 23.59 0.45
N GLN A 2 9.03 24.09 1.24
CA GLN A 2 8.91 24.13 2.71
C GLN A 2 7.78 25.06 3.24
N GLU A 3 7.51 26.18 2.57
CA GLU A 3 6.59 27.22 3.08
C GLU A 3 5.10 26.81 3.08
N ASN A 4 4.70 25.77 2.34
CA ASN A 4 3.32 25.27 2.35
C ASN A 4 3.01 24.36 3.56
N PHE A 5 4.03 23.82 4.23
CA PHE A 5 3.82 22.92 5.38
C PHE A 5 3.52 23.69 6.67
N ASP A 6 4.12 24.86 6.85
CA ASP A 6 3.88 25.70 8.04
C ASP A 6 2.48 26.36 8.04
N ALA A 7 1.92 26.60 6.86
CA ALA A 7 0.56 27.14 6.72
C ALA A 7 -0.52 26.14 7.19
N LEU A 8 -0.32 24.83 6.95
CA LEU A 8 -1.26 23.79 7.38
C LEU A 8 -1.21 23.54 8.90
N TYR A 9 -0.02 23.64 9.50
CA TYR A 9 0.11 23.49 10.96
C TYR A 9 -0.54 24.64 11.73
N THR A 10 -0.50 25.86 11.17
CA THR A 10 -1.10 27.04 11.79
C THR A 10 -2.64 27.02 11.74
N TYR A 11 -3.21 26.42 10.69
CA TYR A 11 -4.67 26.28 10.55
C TYR A 11 -5.24 25.20 11.49
N ALA A 12 -4.52 24.10 11.71
CA ALA A 12 -4.94 23.06 12.64
C ALA A 12 -4.90 23.52 14.12
N SER A 13 -3.94 24.38 14.47
CA SER A 13 -3.80 24.86 15.85
C SER A 13 -4.84 25.93 16.24
N THR A 14 -5.37 26.70 15.29
CA THR A 14 -6.35 27.76 15.59
C THR A 14 -7.77 27.21 15.78
N VAL A 15 -8.11 26.10 15.13
CA VAL A 15 -9.42 25.44 15.29
C VAL A 15 -9.55 24.74 16.66
N ALA A 16 -8.45 24.24 17.23
CA ALA A 16 -8.47 23.57 18.54
C ALA A 16 -8.70 24.52 19.74
N LEU A 17 -8.49 25.84 19.57
CA LEU A 17 -8.68 26.83 20.64
C LEU A 17 -10.01 27.60 20.56
N ALA A 18 -10.72 27.51 19.44
CA ALA A 18 -12.06 28.03 19.31
C ALA A 18 -13.07 26.95 19.76
N GLY A 19 -13.42 26.94 21.05
CA GLY A 19 -14.44 26.07 21.65
C GLY A 19 -15.87 26.32 21.14
N GLY A 20 -16.05 26.47 19.83
CA GLY A 20 -17.34 26.55 19.17
C GLY A 20 -17.93 25.15 19.05
N SER A 21 -18.93 24.86 19.87
CA SER A 21 -19.86 23.73 19.72
C SER A 21 -20.56 23.83 18.36
N THR A 22 -19.87 23.37 17.33
CA THR A 22 -20.42 23.18 16.00
C THR A 22 -21.08 21.81 16.02
N HIS A 23 -22.39 21.80 15.85
CA HIS A 23 -23.18 20.59 15.69
C HIS A 23 -22.84 20.03 14.29
N TRP A 24 -21.74 19.28 14.19
CA TRP A 24 -21.39 18.55 12.97
C TRP A 24 -22.33 17.35 12.86
N SER A 25 -23.10 17.28 11.78
CA SER A 25 -23.89 16.11 11.43
C SER A 25 -22.93 14.94 11.17
N ASP A 26 -23.18 13.77 11.77
CA ASP A 26 -22.27 12.62 11.78
C ASP A 26 -22.02 11.97 10.39
N ASP A 27 -22.63 12.49 9.32
CA ASP A 27 -22.57 11.91 7.96
C ASP A 27 -21.70 12.68 6.96
N GLU A 28 -20.96 13.71 7.39
CA GLU A 28 -20.12 14.48 6.46
C GLU A 28 -18.82 13.72 6.14
N ALA A 29 -18.78 13.08 4.97
CA ALA A 29 -17.63 12.34 4.47
C ALA A 29 -16.44 13.28 4.26
N LEU A 30 -15.36 13.07 5.02
CA LEU A 30 -14.11 13.80 4.84
C LEU A 30 -13.47 13.45 3.48
N PRO A 31 -12.76 14.42 2.85
CA PRO A 31 -12.04 14.17 1.60
C PRO A 31 -11.02 13.04 1.82
N GLY A 32 -11.11 12.01 0.97
CA GLY A 32 -10.30 10.79 1.08
C GLY A 32 -11.04 9.56 1.60
N ALA A 33 -12.38 9.60 1.71
CA ALA A 33 -13.22 8.46 2.14
C ALA A 33 -12.91 7.93 3.56
N LEU A 34 -12.22 8.73 4.38
CA LEU A 34 -11.96 8.44 5.78
C LEU A 34 -13.20 8.80 6.60
N THR A 35 -13.78 7.82 7.27
CA THR A 35 -14.89 8.03 8.19
C THR A 35 -14.39 8.45 9.56
N LYS A 36 -15.21 9.15 10.35
CA LYS A 36 -14.89 9.51 11.75
C LYS A 36 -14.58 8.27 12.60
N THR A 37 -15.19 7.13 12.27
CA THR A 37 -14.91 5.82 12.85
C THR A 37 -13.49 5.31 12.53
N ASP A 38 -12.93 5.65 11.37
CA ASP A 38 -11.55 5.29 11.03
C ASP A 38 -10.56 6.12 11.85
N LEU A 39 -10.81 7.42 12.02
CA LEU A 39 -9.98 8.28 12.88
C LEU A 39 -10.00 7.84 14.35
N GLN A 40 -11.15 7.39 14.87
CA GLN A 40 -11.25 6.84 16.23
C GLN A 40 -10.57 5.48 16.38
N ARG A 41 -10.50 4.67 15.31
CA ARG A 41 -9.74 3.40 15.32
C ARG A 41 -8.24 3.61 15.41
N PHE A 42 -7.74 4.70 14.83
CA PHE A 42 -6.29 5.01 14.80
C PHE A 42 -5.85 6.01 15.87
N SER A 43 -6.77 6.59 16.66
CA SER A 43 -6.38 7.36 17.83
C SER A 43 -5.87 6.42 18.92
N ILE A 44 -4.55 6.17 18.92
CA ILE A 44 -3.78 5.49 19.98
C ILE A 44 -3.63 6.44 21.18
N ILE A 45 -4.72 7.03 21.64
CA ILE A 45 -4.76 7.66 22.95
C ILE A 45 -5.37 6.59 23.86
N PRO A 46 -4.58 5.88 24.68
CA PRO A 46 -5.15 4.99 25.67
C PRO A 46 -6.11 5.83 26.51
N ALA A 47 -7.38 5.41 26.56
CA ALA A 47 -8.37 6.01 27.43
C ALA A 47 -7.72 6.15 28.81
N GLN A 48 -7.53 7.40 29.27
CA GLN A 48 -6.95 7.65 30.58
C GLN A 48 -7.76 6.85 31.59
N ASP A 49 -7.11 5.88 32.19
CA ASP A 49 -7.70 4.93 33.11
C ASP A 49 -8.05 5.72 34.39
N THR A 50 -9.25 6.29 34.42
CA THR A 50 -9.78 7.10 35.52
C THR A 50 -9.85 6.32 36.84
N LYS A 51 -9.66 5.00 36.78
CA LYS A 51 -9.49 4.14 37.96
C LYS A 51 -8.16 4.37 38.69
N VAL A 52 -7.06 4.65 37.99
CA VAL A 52 -5.76 4.86 38.62
C VAL A 52 -5.71 6.20 39.38
N GLN A 53 -6.41 7.22 38.88
CA GLN A 53 -6.57 8.50 39.60
C GLN A 53 -7.52 8.41 40.80
N ALA A 54 -8.55 7.57 40.73
CA ALA A 54 -9.46 7.33 41.87
C ALA A 54 -8.78 6.56 43.00
N GLU A 55 -7.90 5.60 42.69
CA GLU A 55 -7.15 4.85 43.70
C GLU A 55 -6.03 5.66 44.36
N ALA A 56 -5.37 6.56 43.61
CA ALA A 56 -4.38 7.49 44.18
C ALA A 56 -5.00 8.46 45.21
N HIS A 57 -6.25 8.89 44.99
CA HIS A 57 -6.99 9.71 45.95
C HIS A 57 -7.47 8.92 47.18
N ALA A 58 -7.72 7.62 47.06
CA ALA A 58 -8.15 6.78 48.19
C ALA A 58 -6.98 6.48 49.14
N VAL A 59 -5.76 6.28 48.63
CA VAL A 59 -4.57 5.99 49.45
C VAL A 59 -4.08 7.20 50.25
N TYR A 60 -4.31 8.43 49.76
CA TYR A 60 -3.90 9.65 50.48
C TYR A 60 -4.82 10.00 51.67
N ILE A 61 -6.01 9.40 51.77
CA ILE A 61 -6.98 9.67 52.85
C ILE A 61 -6.87 8.65 54.01
N SER A 62 -6.10 7.57 53.87
CA SER A 62 -5.93 6.58 54.95
C SER A 62 -4.75 6.84 55.87
N PHE A 63 -4.44 8.10 56.17
CA PHE A 63 -3.69 8.40 57.40
C PHE A 63 -4.67 8.16 58.57
N PRO A 64 -4.41 7.24 59.50
CA PRO A 64 -5.27 7.10 60.67
C PRO A 64 -5.18 8.42 61.44
N ALA A 65 -6.22 9.24 61.35
CA ALA A 65 -6.46 10.34 62.25
C ALA A 65 -6.46 9.76 63.66
N THR A 66 -5.38 9.99 64.40
CA THR A 66 -5.23 9.64 65.81
C THR A 66 -6.10 10.57 66.63
N ASP A 67 -7.42 10.43 66.51
CA ASP A 67 -8.42 11.26 67.21
C ASP A 67 -9.39 10.39 68.02
N LYS A 68 -8.82 9.40 68.74
CA LYS A 68 -9.49 8.70 69.84
C LYS A 68 -8.49 8.42 70.97
N ILE A 69 -8.06 9.46 71.66
CA ILE A 69 -7.55 9.35 73.03
C ILE A 69 -8.75 9.61 73.96
N ALA A 70 -9.60 8.60 74.10
CA ALA A 70 -10.63 8.60 75.13
C ALA A 70 -10.59 7.24 75.84
N ALA A 71 -10.02 7.27 77.05
CA ALA A 71 -10.16 6.31 78.14
C ALA A 71 -10.20 4.82 77.74
N SER A 72 -9.03 4.22 77.47
CA SER A 72 -8.85 2.76 77.53
C SER A 72 -7.74 2.41 78.50
N ASP A 73 -7.88 1.24 79.12
CA ASP A 73 -7.23 0.77 80.33
C ASP A 73 -5.71 0.98 80.41
N LYS A 74 -5.24 1.38 81.61
CA LYS A 74 -3.81 1.51 81.94
C LYS A 74 -3.00 0.20 81.76
N ALA A 75 -3.68 -0.94 81.64
CA ALA A 75 -3.06 -2.24 81.37
C ALA A 75 -2.71 -2.43 79.88
N GLU A 76 -3.53 -1.94 78.95
CA GLU A 76 -3.29 -2.08 77.50
C GLU A 76 -2.21 -1.12 76.99
N SER A 77 -2.05 0.04 77.64
CA SER A 77 -1.02 1.03 77.31
C SER A 77 0.40 0.54 77.63
N SER A 78 0.56 -0.29 78.66
CA SER A 78 1.85 -0.93 78.99
C SER A 78 2.22 -2.04 77.99
N LEU A 79 1.23 -2.82 77.53
CA LEU A 79 1.41 -3.85 76.50
C LEU A 79 1.75 -3.23 75.13
N ARG A 80 1.10 -2.13 74.74
CA ARG A 80 1.44 -1.40 73.50
C ARG A 80 2.81 -0.73 73.56
N ALA A 81 3.26 -0.27 74.73
CA ALA A 81 4.61 0.28 74.88
C ALA A 81 5.69 -0.80 74.69
N ALA A 82 5.38 -2.06 75.01
CA ALA A 82 6.28 -3.19 74.81
C ALA A 82 6.38 -3.65 73.34
N THR A 83 5.33 -3.50 72.53
CA THR A 83 5.33 -3.89 71.10
C THR A 83 5.74 -2.77 70.14
N LEU A 84 5.82 -1.52 70.62
CA LEU A 84 6.20 -0.36 69.80
C LEU A 84 7.54 -0.51 69.05
N PRO A 85 8.61 -1.10 69.63
CA PRO A 85 9.86 -1.30 68.90
C PRO A 85 9.71 -2.26 67.72
N ASP A 86 8.92 -3.33 67.88
CA ASP A 86 8.67 -4.32 66.83
C ASP A 86 7.84 -3.70 65.70
N ASP A 87 6.82 -2.89 66.05
CA ASP A 87 6.01 -2.16 65.07
C ASP A 87 6.85 -1.13 64.29
N LEU A 88 7.79 -0.44 64.96
CA LEU A 88 8.72 0.49 64.30
C LEU A 88 9.69 -0.23 63.36
N GLN A 89 10.21 -1.40 63.75
CA GLN A 89 11.06 -2.23 62.89
C GLN A 89 10.29 -2.75 61.67
N ALA A 90 9.06 -3.23 61.87
CA ALA A 90 8.19 -3.66 60.79
C ALA A 90 7.87 -2.51 59.82
N TRP A 91 7.61 -1.31 60.34
CA TRP A 91 7.36 -0.14 59.51
C TRP A 91 8.61 0.32 58.73
N GLN A 92 9.79 0.27 59.36
CA GLN A 92 11.05 0.56 58.69
C GLN A 92 11.36 -0.44 57.57
N ALA A 93 11.16 -1.74 57.82
CA ALA A 93 11.31 -2.77 56.80
C ALA A 93 10.31 -2.57 55.65
N ALA A 94 9.05 -2.22 55.95
CA ALA A 94 8.05 -1.91 54.93
C ALA A 94 8.41 -0.66 54.11
N MET A 95 8.99 0.36 54.74
CA MET A 95 9.47 1.55 54.02
C MET A 95 10.66 1.21 53.11
N GLN A 96 11.62 0.43 53.60
CA GLN A 96 12.77 -0.01 52.79
C GLN A 96 12.32 -0.87 51.61
N GLN A 97 11.36 -1.77 51.82
CA GLN A 97 10.78 -2.57 50.74
C GLN A 97 10.10 -1.68 49.70
N ARG A 98 9.27 -0.71 50.12
CA ARG A 98 8.63 0.24 49.19
C ARG A 98 9.66 1.07 48.43
N GLN A 99 10.74 1.47 49.08
CA GLN A 99 11.80 2.24 48.43
C GLN A 99 12.53 1.39 47.38
N ALA A 100 12.80 0.12 47.68
CA ALA A 100 13.36 -0.84 46.72
C ALA A 100 12.41 -1.13 45.54
N ASP A 101 11.11 -1.28 45.82
CA ASP A 101 10.09 -1.46 44.78
C ASP A 101 9.99 -0.21 43.89
N HIS A 102 10.08 0.98 44.49
CA HIS A 102 10.05 2.25 43.77
C HIS A 102 11.29 2.43 42.88
N SER A 103 12.49 2.19 43.40
CA SER A 103 13.71 2.25 42.59
C SER A 103 13.68 1.23 41.45
N GLY A 104 13.22 0.00 41.72
CA GLY A 104 13.06 -1.02 40.68
C GLY A 104 11.98 -0.68 39.65
N CYS A 105 10.98 0.14 39.98
CA CYS A 105 10.00 0.65 39.03
C CYS A 105 10.61 1.76 38.14
N LEU A 106 11.38 2.67 38.74
CA LEU A 106 12.06 3.74 38.01
C LEU A 106 13.08 3.19 37.01
N GLU A 107 13.90 2.21 37.42
CA GLU A 107 14.86 1.55 36.52
C GLU A 107 14.17 0.89 35.31
N ARG A 108 13.03 0.24 35.54
CA ARG A 108 12.21 -0.37 34.47
C ARG A 108 11.65 0.69 33.53
N LEU A 109 11.19 1.82 34.07
CA LEU A 109 10.67 2.93 33.28
C LEU A 109 11.76 3.58 32.44
N GLU A 110 12.94 3.82 33.02
CA GLU A 110 14.12 4.34 32.29
C GLU A 110 14.54 3.39 31.16
N SER A 111 14.60 2.09 31.43
CA SER A 111 14.90 1.08 30.42
C SER A 111 13.85 1.07 29.29
N LEU A 112 12.56 1.17 29.62
CA LEU A 112 11.49 1.20 28.62
C LEU A 112 11.57 2.46 27.76
N VAL A 113 11.78 3.64 28.37
CA VAL A 113 11.95 4.90 27.64
C VAL A 113 13.16 4.84 26.72
N HIS A 114 14.27 4.28 27.20
CA HIS A 114 15.46 4.07 26.38
C HIS A 114 15.16 3.17 25.18
N ASN A 115 14.53 2.02 25.40
CA ASN A 115 14.17 1.07 24.33
C ASN A 115 13.20 1.69 23.32
N ILE A 116 12.22 2.48 23.77
CA ILE A 116 11.30 3.18 22.87
C ILE A 116 12.07 4.18 21.99
N ASN A 117 12.99 4.94 22.59
CA ASN A 117 13.78 5.91 21.85
C ASN A 117 14.71 5.25 20.83
N THR A 118 15.35 4.13 21.17
CA THR A 118 16.22 3.39 20.23
C THR A 118 15.40 2.79 19.10
N ILE A 119 14.29 2.10 19.40
CA ILE A 119 13.41 1.51 18.39
C ILE A 119 12.86 2.58 17.45
N HIS A 120 12.49 3.76 17.97
CA HIS A 120 11.98 4.85 17.15
C HIS A 120 13.04 5.39 16.17
N VAL A 121 14.30 5.51 16.60
CA VAL A 121 15.40 5.95 15.73
C VAL A 121 15.66 4.90 14.64
N ASP A 122 15.72 3.62 15.00
CA ASP A 122 15.97 2.53 14.06
C ASP A 122 14.84 2.40 13.03
N LEU A 123 13.58 2.50 13.47
CA LEU A 123 12.43 2.48 12.58
C LEU A 123 12.43 3.67 11.62
N ARG A 124 12.78 4.86 12.11
CA ARG A 124 12.89 6.07 11.28
C ARG A 124 14.00 5.94 10.24
N ALA A 125 15.15 5.37 10.61
CA ALA A 125 16.25 5.11 9.68
C ALA A 125 15.80 4.12 8.60
N SER A 126 15.26 2.96 9.00
CA SER A 126 14.76 1.93 8.07
C SER A 126 13.67 2.47 7.12
N PHE A 127 12.76 3.29 7.63
CA PHE A 127 11.71 3.91 6.81
C PHE A 127 12.28 4.93 5.83
N THR A 128 13.27 5.71 6.25
CA THR A 128 13.97 6.65 5.37
C THR A 128 14.70 5.91 4.27
N ASP A 129 15.42 4.84 4.61
CA ASP A 129 16.13 4.00 3.65
C ASP A 129 15.15 3.39 2.63
N ALA A 130 14.05 2.79 3.10
CA ALA A 130 13.01 2.26 2.23
C ALA A 130 12.38 3.32 1.31
N ILE A 131 12.14 4.54 1.81
CA ILE A 131 11.65 5.66 0.99
C ILE A 131 12.72 6.16 0.02
N THR A 132 14.00 6.03 0.31
CA THR A 132 15.04 6.46 -0.65
C THR A 132 15.28 5.41 -1.74
N GLU A 133 15.14 4.12 -1.42
CA GLU A 133 15.41 3.02 -2.35
C GLU A 133 14.23 2.68 -3.27
N LEU A 134 12.99 2.78 -2.79
CA LEU A 134 11.81 2.33 -3.55
C LEU A 134 11.40 3.27 -4.72
N PRO A 135 11.40 4.61 -4.57
CA PRO A 135 11.04 5.53 -5.64
C PRO A 135 11.90 5.45 -6.90
N PRO A 136 13.25 5.33 -6.88
CA PRO A 136 14.02 5.30 -8.12
C PRO A 136 13.68 4.09 -8.98
N LEU A 137 13.36 2.93 -8.39
CA LEU A 137 12.92 1.74 -9.12
C LEU A 137 11.55 1.95 -9.77
N LEU A 138 10.61 2.53 -9.02
CA LEU A 138 9.28 2.86 -9.54
C LEU A 138 9.36 3.93 -10.63
N HIS A 139 10.19 4.95 -10.46
CA HIS A 139 10.42 6.02 -11.44
C HIS A 139 11.09 5.49 -12.71
N ALA A 140 12.07 4.58 -12.60
CA ALA A 140 12.69 3.95 -13.77
C ALA A 140 11.69 3.11 -14.56
N SER A 141 10.84 2.34 -13.87
CA SER A 141 9.77 1.56 -14.50
C SER A 141 8.72 2.44 -15.17
N GLN A 142 8.28 3.51 -14.49
CA GLN A 142 7.35 4.48 -15.05
C GLN A 142 7.93 5.23 -16.26
N ALA A 143 9.21 5.63 -16.20
CA ALA A 143 9.89 6.27 -17.31
C ALA A 143 9.97 5.34 -18.54
N ALA A 144 10.41 4.09 -18.35
CA ALA A 144 10.46 3.11 -19.44
C ALA A 144 9.08 2.82 -20.05
N SER A 145 8.03 2.75 -19.21
CA SER A 145 6.64 2.61 -19.68
C SER A 145 6.21 3.81 -20.51
N ASN A 146 6.47 5.03 -20.02
CA ASN A 146 6.15 6.26 -20.74
C ASN A 146 6.89 6.34 -22.08
N ASP A 147 8.18 6.00 -22.11
CA ASP A 147 8.99 5.96 -23.34
C ASP A 147 8.42 4.95 -24.36
N LEU A 148 8.04 3.76 -23.90
CA LEU A 148 7.39 2.75 -24.75
C LEU A 148 6.09 3.28 -25.34
N THR A 149 5.25 3.94 -24.53
CA THR A 149 4.01 4.53 -25.03
C THR A 149 4.26 5.66 -26.03
N SER A 150 5.26 6.52 -25.78
CA SER A 150 5.66 7.60 -26.70
C SER A 150 6.12 7.04 -28.04
N ILE A 151 7.04 6.06 -28.03
CA ILE A 151 7.52 5.38 -29.24
C ILE A 151 6.35 4.72 -29.98
N THR A 152 5.42 4.09 -29.27
CA THR A 152 4.24 3.46 -29.87
C THR A 152 3.36 4.50 -30.58
N VAL A 153 3.13 5.65 -29.96
CA VAL A 153 2.38 6.76 -30.57
C VAL A 153 3.11 7.27 -31.82
N GLU A 154 4.42 7.47 -31.76
CA GLU A 154 5.23 7.90 -32.92
C GLU A 154 5.15 6.89 -34.07
N ILE A 155 5.29 5.60 -33.80
CA ILE A 155 5.15 4.53 -34.80
C ILE A 155 3.76 4.56 -35.43
N CYS A 156 2.70 4.74 -34.63
CA CYS A 156 1.34 4.85 -35.13
C CYS A 156 1.16 6.08 -36.02
N LEU A 157 1.74 7.23 -35.66
CA LEU A 157 1.71 8.45 -36.47
C LEU A 157 2.47 8.27 -37.80
N ILE A 158 3.64 7.62 -37.77
CA ILE A 158 4.41 7.29 -38.97
C ILE A 158 3.57 6.37 -39.88
N LYS A 159 2.96 5.31 -39.34
CA LYS A 159 2.08 4.41 -40.10
C LYS A 159 0.90 5.15 -40.73
N LEU A 160 0.23 6.03 -39.98
CA LEU A 160 -0.87 6.85 -40.49
C LEU A 160 -0.41 7.79 -41.61
N SER A 161 0.75 8.43 -41.45
CA SER A 161 1.32 9.30 -42.49
C SER A 161 1.62 8.53 -43.79
N LEU A 162 2.13 7.29 -43.67
CA LEU A 162 2.39 6.41 -44.81
C LEU A 162 1.10 5.98 -45.50
N ILE A 163 0.07 5.58 -44.75
CA ILE A 163 -1.24 5.21 -45.30
C ILE A 163 -1.83 6.42 -46.05
N ARG A 164 -1.76 7.61 -45.46
CA ARG A 164 -2.21 8.85 -46.10
C ARG A 164 -1.43 9.13 -47.39
N ALA A 165 -0.10 9.01 -47.39
CA ALA A 165 0.72 9.21 -48.59
C ALA A 165 0.38 8.20 -49.70
N LYS A 166 0.20 6.92 -49.35
CA LYS A 166 -0.23 5.87 -50.30
C LYS A 166 -1.62 6.15 -50.87
N ALA A 167 -2.57 6.54 -50.03
CA ALA A 167 -3.92 6.92 -50.46
C ALA A 167 -3.88 8.13 -51.40
N HIS A 168 -3.10 9.17 -51.07
CA HIS A 168 -2.91 10.31 -51.97
C HIS A 168 -2.25 9.90 -53.29
N ALA A 169 -1.23 9.06 -53.29
CA ALA A 169 -0.59 8.57 -54.51
C ALA A 169 -1.56 7.74 -55.36
N ALA A 170 -2.37 6.86 -54.75
CA ALA A 170 -3.37 6.07 -55.45
C ALA A 170 -4.48 6.94 -56.07
N LEU A 171 -4.94 7.97 -55.35
CA LEU A 171 -6.03 8.84 -55.80
C LEU A 171 -5.59 9.92 -56.80
N TYR A 172 -4.40 10.50 -56.61
CA TYR A 172 -3.94 11.67 -57.38
C TYR A 172 -2.74 11.39 -58.29
N GLY A 173 -2.04 10.27 -58.11
CA GLY A 173 -0.86 9.91 -58.91
C GLY A 173 -1.18 9.32 -60.28
N VAL A 174 -2.42 8.85 -60.51
CA VAL A 174 -2.84 8.27 -61.79
C VAL A 174 -3.43 9.36 -62.68
N LYS A 175 -2.57 10.10 -63.38
CA LYS A 175 -3.00 10.98 -64.48
C LYS A 175 -3.25 10.11 -65.71
N SER A 176 -4.52 9.88 -66.05
CA SER A 176 -4.87 9.26 -67.34
C SER A 176 -4.39 10.16 -68.48
N PRO A 177 -3.59 9.65 -69.44
CA PRO A 177 -3.09 10.45 -70.56
C PRO A 177 -4.21 10.87 -71.54
N ILE A 178 -5.41 10.27 -71.42
CA ILE A 178 -6.49 10.42 -72.40
C ILE A 178 -7.62 11.33 -71.90
N ASN A 179 -7.89 11.39 -70.59
CA ASN A 179 -8.95 12.23 -70.02
C ASN A 179 -8.63 12.65 -68.57
N ALA A 180 -8.14 13.87 -68.38
CA ALA A 180 -7.72 14.38 -67.07
C ALA A 180 -8.89 14.77 -66.13
N SER A 181 -10.09 15.02 -66.65
CA SER A 181 -11.21 15.57 -65.85
C SER A 181 -12.20 14.53 -65.32
N ALA A 182 -12.26 13.32 -65.89
CA ALA A 182 -13.21 12.27 -65.50
C ALA A 182 -12.62 11.20 -64.56
N ALA A 183 -11.31 11.23 -64.30
CA ALA A 183 -10.58 10.08 -63.76
C ALA A 183 -10.78 9.81 -62.26
N MET A 184 -11.02 10.84 -61.43
CA MET A 184 -10.98 10.69 -59.97
C MET A 184 -12.12 9.85 -59.37
N PRO A 185 -13.41 10.15 -59.60
CA PRO A 185 -14.50 9.35 -59.01
C PRO A 185 -14.52 7.91 -59.56
N GLN A 186 -14.14 7.70 -60.82
CA GLN A 186 -14.06 6.37 -61.43
C GLN A 186 -12.85 5.58 -60.91
N ALA A 187 -11.70 6.22 -60.71
CA ALA A 187 -10.55 5.60 -60.05
C ALA A 187 -10.89 5.22 -58.60
N LEU A 188 -11.61 6.09 -57.88
CA LEU A 188 -12.02 5.86 -56.50
C LEU A 188 -13.02 4.70 -56.39
N ALA A 189 -14.00 4.62 -57.30
CA ALA A 189 -14.89 3.47 -57.41
C ALA A 189 -14.11 2.17 -57.71
N SER A 190 -13.19 2.20 -58.69
CA SER A 190 -12.38 1.01 -59.03
C SER A 190 -11.45 0.56 -57.90
N ALA A 191 -10.89 1.50 -57.13
CA ALA A 191 -10.04 1.21 -56.00
C ALA A 191 -10.84 0.64 -54.83
N HIS A 192 -12.02 1.20 -54.56
CA HIS A 192 -12.95 0.68 -53.56
C HIS A 192 -13.40 -0.75 -53.90
N ASP A 193 -13.71 -1.03 -55.17
CA ASP A 193 -14.10 -2.37 -55.60
C ASP A 193 -12.97 -3.38 -55.46
N ARG A 194 -11.72 -2.98 -55.76
CA ARG A 194 -10.53 -3.80 -55.52
C ARG A 194 -10.33 -4.11 -54.02
N LEU A 195 -10.45 -3.10 -53.16
CA LEU A 195 -10.32 -3.27 -51.71
C LEU A 195 -11.40 -4.19 -51.14
N LYS A 196 -12.66 -4.05 -51.60
CA LYS A 196 -13.74 -4.97 -51.22
C LYS A 196 -13.49 -6.39 -51.68
N GLU A 197 -12.88 -6.58 -52.84
CA GLU A 197 -12.54 -7.92 -53.32
C GLU A 197 -11.40 -8.54 -52.51
N GLU A 198 -10.37 -7.76 -52.17
CA GLU A 198 -9.31 -8.20 -51.27
C GLU A 198 -9.85 -8.54 -49.87
N GLU A 199 -10.76 -7.72 -49.33
CA GLU A 199 -11.44 -7.97 -48.05
C GLU A 199 -12.20 -9.31 -48.07
N ARG A 200 -12.98 -9.57 -49.14
CA ARG A 200 -13.69 -10.84 -49.30
C ARG A 200 -12.74 -12.02 -49.41
N ARG A 201 -11.63 -11.86 -50.14
CA ARG A 201 -10.61 -12.90 -50.30
C ARG A 201 -9.98 -13.24 -48.96
N LEU A 202 -9.54 -12.24 -48.19
CA LEU A 202 -8.96 -12.43 -46.86
C LEU A 202 -9.96 -13.06 -45.89
N ALA A 203 -11.22 -12.63 -45.90
CA ALA A 203 -12.26 -13.24 -45.08
C ALA A 203 -12.58 -14.69 -45.47
N ALA A 204 -12.33 -15.10 -46.73
CA ALA A 204 -12.47 -16.48 -47.17
C ALA A 204 -11.25 -17.32 -46.75
N GLU A 205 -10.04 -16.76 -46.83
CA GLU A 205 -8.80 -17.37 -46.34
C GLU A 205 -8.86 -17.60 -44.82
N GLU A 206 -9.30 -16.60 -44.05
CA GLU A 206 -9.49 -16.71 -42.59
C GLU A 206 -10.45 -17.85 -42.24
N ARG A 207 -11.62 -17.91 -42.91
CA ARG A 207 -12.58 -19.01 -42.73
C ARG A 207 -12.04 -20.38 -43.13
N ALA A 208 -11.09 -20.45 -44.07
CA ALA A 208 -10.44 -21.69 -44.44
C ALA A 208 -9.45 -22.13 -43.35
N LEU A 209 -8.62 -21.20 -42.87
CA LEU A 209 -7.67 -21.45 -41.79
C LEU A 209 -8.37 -21.84 -40.48
N ASP A 210 -9.49 -21.19 -40.15
CA ASP A 210 -10.31 -21.55 -38.98
C ASP A 210 -10.83 -22.97 -39.08
N LYS A 211 -11.28 -23.41 -40.27
CA LYS A 211 -11.70 -24.80 -40.47
C LYS A 211 -10.54 -25.76 -40.25
N GLU A 212 -9.39 -25.49 -40.85
CA GLU A 212 -8.19 -26.31 -40.65
C GLU A 212 -7.80 -26.38 -39.17
N LEU A 213 -7.80 -25.25 -38.46
CA LEU A 213 -7.56 -25.20 -37.01
C LEU A 213 -8.57 -26.01 -36.22
N THR A 214 -9.86 -25.98 -36.57
CA THR A 214 -10.87 -26.80 -35.91
C THR A 214 -10.66 -28.30 -36.18
N GLU A 215 -10.21 -28.67 -37.38
CA GLU A 215 -9.87 -30.05 -37.73
C GLU A 215 -8.64 -30.54 -36.95
N TYR A 216 -7.58 -29.73 -36.88
CA TYR A 216 -6.41 -30.02 -36.05
C TYR A 216 -6.76 -30.11 -34.57
N SER A 217 -7.58 -29.19 -34.05
CA SER A 217 -8.06 -29.24 -32.67
C SER A 217 -8.87 -30.50 -32.40
N ARG A 218 -9.70 -30.94 -33.36
CA ARG A 218 -10.46 -32.18 -33.25
C ARG A 218 -9.57 -33.42 -33.30
N LEU A 219 -8.56 -33.45 -34.18
CA LEU A 219 -7.57 -34.52 -34.25
C LEU A 219 -6.78 -34.62 -32.95
N LEU A 220 -6.33 -33.48 -32.41
CA LEU A 220 -5.67 -33.43 -31.10
C LEU A 220 -6.57 -33.99 -30.00
N LYS A 221 -7.83 -33.56 -29.93
CA LYS A 221 -8.81 -34.10 -28.97
C LYS A 221 -9.06 -35.60 -29.12
N LEU A 222 -8.97 -36.15 -30.34
CA LEU A 222 -9.16 -37.57 -30.60
C LEU A 222 -7.93 -38.40 -30.20
N VAL A 223 -6.73 -37.89 -30.47
CA VAL A 223 -5.46 -38.55 -30.12
C VAL A 223 -5.21 -38.50 -28.61
N ASP A 224 -5.57 -37.40 -27.95
CA ASP A 224 -5.42 -37.24 -26.51
C ASP A 224 -6.57 -37.85 -25.69
N GLY A 225 -7.78 -37.96 -26.23
CA GLY A 225 -8.95 -38.26 -25.40
C GLY A 225 -9.23 -37.15 -24.38
N GLN A 226 -10.07 -37.41 -23.37
CA GLN A 226 -10.48 -36.42 -22.36
C GLN A 226 -9.37 -36.07 -21.34
N THR A 227 -8.26 -36.83 -21.33
CA THR A 227 -7.13 -36.74 -20.39
C THR A 227 -5.86 -37.27 -21.09
N GLY A 228 -5.45 -36.62 -22.17
CA GLY A 228 -4.34 -37.09 -22.99
C GLY A 228 -2.98 -36.54 -22.61
N GLY A 229 -1.96 -37.39 -22.81
CA GLY A 229 -0.58 -37.09 -22.46
C GLY A 229 0.04 -35.96 -23.29
N PHE A 230 -0.46 -35.60 -24.47
CA PHE A 230 0.08 -34.46 -25.21
C PHE A 230 -0.37 -33.12 -24.63
N ALA A 231 -1.61 -33.00 -24.13
CA ALA A 231 -2.02 -31.85 -23.33
C ALA A 231 -1.13 -31.67 -22.09
N GLN A 232 -0.79 -32.79 -21.41
CA GLN A 232 0.16 -32.77 -20.30
C GLN A 232 1.56 -32.35 -20.76
N VAL A 233 2.07 -32.84 -21.90
CA VAL A 233 3.38 -32.42 -22.43
C VAL A 233 3.39 -30.94 -22.80
N VAL A 234 2.30 -30.40 -23.34
CA VAL A 234 2.18 -28.96 -23.64
C VAL A 234 2.12 -28.14 -22.35
N GLU A 235 1.42 -28.61 -21.33
CA GLU A 235 1.35 -27.97 -20.01
C GLU A 235 2.70 -28.04 -19.28
N ASP A 236 3.36 -29.19 -19.31
CA ASP A 236 4.71 -29.39 -18.78
C ASP A 236 5.71 -28.50 -19.53
N TRP A 237 5.62 -28.41 -20.86
CA TRP A 237 6.48 -27.53 -21.66
C TRP A 237 6.22 -26.05 -21.36
N ALA A 238 4.96 -25.63 -21.22
CA ALA A 238 4.61 -24.26 -20.83
C ALA A 238 5.11 -23.95 -19.40
N THR A 239 5.05 -24.91 -18.50
CA THR A 239 5.57 -24.80 -17.13
C THR A 239 7.09 -24.66 -17.15
N VAL A 240 7.81 -25.51 -17.89
CA VAL A 240 9.27 -25.42 -18.07
C VAL A 240 9.65 -24.09 -18.73
N GLN A 241 8.89 -23.60 -19.70
CA GLN A 241 9.15 -22.31 -20.33
C GLN A 241 9.00 -21.16 -19.32
N LYS A 242 7.96 -21.21 -18.48
CA LYS A 242 7.75 -20.24 -17.40
C LYS A 242 8.88 -20.29 -16.37
N GLU A 243 9.26 -21.49 -15.92
CA GLU A 243 10.36 -21.68 -14.97
C GLU A 243 11.70 -21.23 -15.55
N THR A 244 11.97 -21.49 -16.83
CA THR A 244 13.19 -21.01 -17.49
C THR A 244 13.18 -19.50 -17.68
N GLU A 245 12.03 -18.86 -17.88
CA GLU A 245 11.92 -17.41 -17.88
C GLU A 245 12.08 -16.79 -16.49
N GLU A 246 11.52 -17.40 -15.45
CA GLU A 246 11.70 -17.00 -14.05
C GLU A 246 13.16 -17.16 -13.64
N CYS A 247 13.79 -18.28 -13.97
CA CYS A 247 15.22 -18.49 -13.81
C CYS A 247 16.01 -17.43 -14.58
N ARG A 248 15.70 -17.15 -15.84
CA ARG A 248 16.37 -16.07 -16.61
C ARG A 248 16.15 -14.69 -16.00
N LYS A 249 15.01 -14.42 -15.36
CA LYS A 249 14.76 -13.17 -14.63
C LYS A 249 15.59 -13.11 -13.34
N ASP A 250 15.67 -14.20 -12.59
CA ASP A 250 16.46 -14.27 -11.36
C ASP A 250 17.96 -14.21 -11.64
N LEU A 251 18.43 -14.85 -12.71
CA LEU A 251 19.80 -14.75 -13.17
C LEU A 251 20.14 -13.30 -13.58
N ARG A 252 19.21 -12.59 -14.25
CA ARG A 252 19.36 -11.15 -14.51
C ARG A 252 19.40 -10.33 -13.22
N ARG A 253 18.61 -10.68 -12.20
CA ARG A 253 18.64 -10.02 -10.87
C ARG A 253 19.97 -10.24 -10.15
N LEU A 254 20.60 -11.40 -10.36
CA LEU A 254 21.92 -11.74 -9.82
C LEU A 254 23.09 -11.16 -10.65
N GLY A 255 22.80 -10.34 -11.66
CA GLY A 255 23.81 -9.71 -12.51
C GLY A 255 24.37 -10.63 -13.60
N TRP A 256 23.80 -11.82 -13.80
CA TRP A 256 24.18 -12.67 -14.92
C TRP A 256 23.51 -12.16 -16.21
N THR A 257 24.31 -11.44 -16.99
CA THR A 257 24.01 -11.06 -18.36
C THR A 257 24.59 -12.15 -19.24
N GLY A 258 23.75 -13.12 -19.61
CA GLY A 258 24.16 -14.33 -20.34
C GLY A 258 24.59 -14.04 -21.78
N ASP A 259 25.82 -13.55 -21.94
CA ASP A 259 26.60 -13.66 -23.18
C ASP A 259 27.00 -15.13 -23.45
#